data_AF-A0A1Q7H8Z4-F1
#
_entry.id   AF-A0A1Q7H8Z4-F1
#
_cell.length_a   1.000
_cell.length_b   1.000
_cell.length_c   1.000
_cell.angle_alpha   90.00
_cell.angle_beta   90.00
_cell.angle_gamma   90.00
#
_symmetry.space_group_name_H-M   'P 1'
#
loop_
_entity.id
_entity.type
_entity.pdbx_description
1 polymer ?
#
loop_
_entity_poly.entity_id
_entity_poly.type
_entity_poly.pdbx_seq_one_letter_code
_entity_poly.pdbx_strand_id
1 'polypeptide(L)'
;MDQPPPPAGPGFLRQAPSAPALETYQTSFWAYDGEASGVTVNYQPAAGQLVGQPFLRFDIPKNGLAAGADGVRTKRGDSVLVTVTIDPVTFTVDFQPSGVWFSNGNPARLTIWYENADPDLNGDGVVDSVDQLLRQQIALWYHADKVYWVPLSSANDPTLPSVSTVLYHFSEYAVSY
;
A
#
# COMPACT_ATOMS: atom_id res chain seq x y z
N MET A 1 -22.29 18.36 22.93
CA MET A 1 -21.96 16.96 23.22
C MET A 1 -20.54 16.78 22.75
N ASP A 2 -19.63 16.54 23.69
CA ASP A 2 -18.20 16.43 23.39
C ASP A 2 -17.96 15.11 22.68
N GLN A 3 -17.54 15.21 21.43
CA GLN A 3 -17.01 14.08 20.67
C GLN A 3 -15.74 13.61 21.40
N PRO A 4 -15.58 12.31 21.69
CA PRO A 4 -14.33 11.82 22.26
C PRO A 4 -13.17 12.22 21.35
N PRO A 5 -12.00 12.58 21.91
CA PRO A 5 -10.84 12.91 21.09
C PRO A 5 -10.53 11.72 20.17
N PRO A 6 -10.23 11.95 18.88
CA PRO A 6 -9.84 10.86 17.98
C PRO A 6 -8.63 10.12 18.59
N PRO A 7 -8.54 8.79 18.40
CA PRO A 7 -7.44 8.02 18.95
C PRO A 7 -6.09 8.62 18.52
N ALA A 8 -5.10 8.57 19.42
CA ALA A 8 -3.76 9.09 19.18
C ALA A 8 -2.98 8.16 18.22
N GLY A 9 -3.38 8.16 16.95
CA GLY A 9 -2.77 7.42 15.85
C GLY A 9 -3.45 7.76 14.52
N PRO A 10 -2.80 7.47 13.37
CA PRO A 10 -3.42 7.64 12.05
C PRO A 10 -4.73 6.85 11.96
N GLY A 11 -5.79 7.46 11.41
CA GLY A 11 -7.04 6.76 11.10
C GLY A 11 -6.85 5.86 9.89
N PHE A 12 -6.53 4.59 10.12
CA PHE A 12 -6.30 3.65 9.03
C PHE A 12 -7.56 3.41 8.22
N LEU A 13 -7.40 3.47 6.90
CA LEU A 13 -8.45 3.17 5.96
C LEU A 13 -8.84 1.70 6.07
N ARG A 14 -10.15 1.45 6.09
CA ARG A 14 -10.73 0.11 6.21
C ARG A 14 -11.45 -0.28 4.94
N GLN A 15 -11.44 -1.57 4.63
CA GLN A 15 -12.27 -2.11 3.56
C GLN A 15 -13.74 -2.05 3.98
N ALA A 16 -14.62 -1.74 3.03
CA ALA A 16 -16.06 -1.80 3.26
C ALA A 16 -16.48 -3.25 3.58
N PRO A 17 -17.50 -3.47 4.43
CA PRO A 17 -18.01 -4.82 4.70
C PRO A 17 -18.50 -5.56 3.43
N SER A 18 -18.83 -4.82 2.37
CA SER A 18 -19.26 -5.34 1.07
C SER A 18 -18.12 -5.45 0.05
N ALA A 19 -16.89 -5.12 0.41
CA ALA A 19 -15.75 -5.24 -0.50
C ALA A 19 -15.60 -6.71 -0.94
N PRO A 20 -15.34 -6.98 -2.23
CA PRO A 20 -14.99 -8.33 -2.67
C PRO A 20 -13.74 -8.83 -1.94
N ALA A 21 -13.57 -10.14 -1.82
CA ALA A 21 -12.30 -10.68 -1.35
C ALA A 21 -11.18 -10.39 -2.36
N LEU A 22 -9.93 -10.32 -1.91
CA LEU A 22 -8.78 -10.27 -2.80
C LEU A 22 -8.54 -11.63 -3.48
N GLU A 23 -7.92 -11.62 -4.66
CA GLU A 23 -7.45 -12.85 -5.33
C GLU A 23 -6.46 -13.62 -4.44
N THR A 24 -5.68 -12.89 -3.65
CA THR A 24 -4.83 -13.41 -2.59
C THR A 24 -4.53 -12.34 -1.54
N TYR A 25 -4.30 -12.77 -0.30
CA TYR A 25 -3.79 -11.90 0.78
C TYR A 25 -2.28 -12.09 1.01
N GLN A 26 -1.66 -13.02 0.31
CA GLN A 26 -0.21 -13.22 0.34
C GLN A 26 0.32 -13.68 -1.01
N THR A 27 1.41 -13.09 -1.48
CA THR A 27 2.05 -13.47 -2.73
C THR A 27 3.54 -13.21 -2.67
N SER A 28 4.31 -13.90 -3.50
CA SER A 28 5.75 -13.68 -3.61
C SER A 28 6.17 -13.50 -5.06
N PHE A 29 7.17 -12.64 -5.28
CA PHE A 29 7.79 -12.42 -6.57
C PHE A 29 9.27 -12.12 -6.40
N TRP A 30 10.07 -12.35 -7.45
CA TRP A 30 11.49 -12.05 -7.43
C TRP A 30 11.73 -10.60 -7.88
N ALA A 31 12.38 -9.83 -7.03
CA ALA A 31 12.95 -8.54 -7.38
C ALA A 31 14.36 -8.74 -7.94
N TYR A 32 14.64 -8.23 -9.13
CA TYR A 32 15.92 -8.44 -9.81
C TYR A 32 16.75 -7.15 -9.90
N ASP A 33 18.06 -7.27 -9.74
CA ASP A 33 18.99 -6.20 -10.14
C ASP A 33 19.30 -6.32 -11.64
N GLY A 34 18.85 -5.31 -12.40
CA GLY A 34 19.08 -5.20 -13.84
C GLY A 34 17.84 -5.44 -14.71
N GLU A 35 16.71 -5.82 -14.11
CA GLU A 35 15.43 -6.06 -14.78
C GLU A 35 14.27 -5.44 -14.00
N ALA A 36 13.17 -5.12 -14.68
CA ALA A 36 11.96 -4.65 -14.00
C ALA A 36 11.21 -5.83 -13.40
N SER A 37 10.61 -5.63 -12.24
CA SER A 37 9.85 -6.65 -11.52
C SER A 37 8.71 -5.99 -10.75
N GLY A 38 7.74 -6.78 -10.29
CA GLY A 38 6.62 -6.24 -9.56
C GLY A 38 5.50 -7.24 -9.38
N VAL A 39 4.44 -6.79 -8.72
CA VAL A 39 3.24 -7.57 -8.48
C VAL A 39 2.01 -6.68 -8.51
N THR A 40 0.92 -7.23 -9.01
CA THR A 40 -0.42 -6.65 -8.90
C THR A 40 -1.29 -7.65 -8.17
N VAL A 41 -2.04 -7.18 -7.18
CA VAL A 41 -3.10 -7.94 -6.52
C VAL A 41 -4.42 -7.26 -6.82
N ASN A 42 -5.39 -8.02 -7.32
CA ASN A 42 -6.73 -7.52 -7.59
C ASN A 42 -7.73 -8.06 -6.56
N TYR A 43 -8.88 -7.42 -6.52
CA TYR A 43 -10.10 -8.02 -6.01
C TYR A 43 -10.52 -9.20 -6.88
N GLN A 44 -11.26 -10.15 -6.32
CA GLN A 44 -11.91 -11.20 -7.12
C GLN A 44 -12.87 -10.55 -8.13
N PRO A 45 -12.92 -11.06 -9.37
CA PRO A 45 -13.80 -10.51 -10.39
C PRO A 45 -15.27 -10.69 -10.00
N ALA A 46 -16.09 -9.65 -10.23
CA ALA A 46 -17.53 -9.79 -10.13
C ALA A 46 -18.08 -10.71 -11.24
N ALA A 47 -19.32 -11.20 -11.09
CA ALA A 47 -19.96 -12.02 -12.10
C ALA A 47 -19.97 -11.32 -13.47
N GLY A 48 -19.44 -11.98 -14.49
CA GLY A 48 -19.32 -11.43 -15.85
C GLY A 48 -18.05 -10.60 -16.10
N GLN A 49 -17.19 -10.40 -15.10
CA GLN A 49 -15.87 -9.81 -15.27
C GLN A 49 -14.80 -10.89 -15.44
N LEU A 50 -13.82 -10.63 -16.31
CA LEU A 50 -12.65 -11.52 -16.48
C LEU A 50 -11.55 -11.21 -15.47
N VAL A 51 -11.46 -9.97 -15.01
CA VAL A 51 -10.44 -9.47 -14.08
C VAL A 51 -11.12 -8.52 -13.10
N GLY A 52 -10.82 -8.63 -11.81
CA GLY A 52 -11.35 -7.71 -10.81
C GLY A 52 -10.63 -6.36 -10.82
N GLN A 53 -11.13 -5.43 -10.03
CA GLN A 53 -10.48 -4.14 -9.85
C GLN A 53 -9.13 -4.31 -9.15
N PRO A 54 -8.10 -3.49 -9.48
CA PRO A 54 -6.84 -3.55 -8.77
C PRO A 54 -7.03 -3.12 -7.30
N PHE A 55 -6.30 -3.77 -6.40
CA PHE A 55 -6.16 -3.36 -5.00
C PHE A 55 -4.79 -2.73 -4.78
N LEU A 56 -3.74 -3.44 -5.21
CA LEU A 56 -2.35 -3.04 -5.04
C LEU A 56 -1.58 -3.28 -6.33
N ARG A 57 -0.68 -2.35 -6.63
CA ARG A 57 0.37 -2.52 -7.61
C ARG A 57 1.68 -2.04 -7.02
N PHE A 58 2.69 -2.89 -7.11
CA PHE A 58 4.03 -2.56 -6.70
C PHE A 58 4.99 -2.84 -7.85
N ASP A 59 5.68 -1.78 -8.32
CA ASP A 59 6.62 -1.85 -9.43
C ASP A 59 8.02 -1.50 -8.96
N ILE A 60 8.98 -2.35 -9.27
CA ILE A 60 10.42 -2.07 -9.18
C ILE A 60 10.92 -1.86 -10.62
N PRO A 61 11.32 -0.63 -10.99
CA PRO A 61 11.86 -0.37 -12.32
C PRO A 61 13.18 -1.10 -12.53
N LYS A 62 13.61 -1.18 -13.80
CA LYS A 62 14.95 -1.67 -14.14
C LYS A 62 16.02 -0.91 -13.37
N ASN A 63 16.97 -1.63 -12.75
CA ASN A 63 17.99 -1.07 -11.85
C ASN A 63 17.41 -0.37 -10.60
N GLY A 64 16.20 -0.77 -10.19
CA GLY A 64 15.53 -0.25 -9.01
C GLY A 64 15.97 -0.93 -7.72
N LEU A 65 16.29 -2.22 -7.74
CA LEU A 65 16.88 -2.92 -6.59
C LEU A 65 18.32 -2.45 -6.37
N ALA A 66 18.64 -2.00 -5.15
CA ALA A 66 19.95 -1.46 -4.81
C ALA A 66 20.72 -2.30 -3.78
N ALA A 67 20.02 -2.83 -2.77
CA ALA A 67 20.62 -3.70 -1.76
C ALA A 67 19.62 -4.72 -1.22
N GLY A 68 20.12 -5.88 -0.80
CA GLY A 68 19.35 -6.89 -0.10
C GLY A 68 19.00 -6.47 1.33
N ALA A 69 18.27 -7.35 2.04
CA ALA A 69 17.84 -7.13 3.43
C ALA A 69 18.99 -7.01 4.44
N ASP A 70 20.16 -7.54 4.10
CA ASP A 70 21.40 -7.43 4.87
C ASP A 70 22.14 -6.10 4.64
N GLY A 71 21.58 -5.22 3.80
CA GLY A 71 22.22 -3.96 3.40
C GLY A 71 23.36 -4.13 2.40
N VAL A 72 23.64 -5.36 1.94
CA VAL A 72 24.68 -5.60 0.94
C VAL A 72 24.15 -5.19 -0.43
N ARG A 73 24.94 -4.36 -1.12
CA ARG A 73 24.62 -3.89 -2.46
C ARG A 73 24.48 -5.06 -3.42
N THR A 74 23.37 -5.10 -4.15
CA THR A 74 23.15 -6.09 -5.19
C THR A 74 24.05 -5.85 -6.39
N LYS A 75 24.35 -6.92 -7.10
CA LYS A 75 25.00 -6.91 -8.40
C LYS A 75 24.01 -7.36 -9.45
N ARG A 76 24.25 -6.95 -10.68
CA ARG A 76 23.46 -7.38 -11.84
C ARG A 76 23.28 -8.91 -11.86
N GLY A 77 22.03 -9.36 -11.92
CA GLY A 77 21.67 -10.77 -11.89
C GLY A 77 21.32 -11.30 -10.50
N ASP A 78 21.63 -10.56 -9.44
CA ASP A 78 21.15 -10.87 -8.10
C ASP A 78 19.63 -10.66 -8.03
N SER A 79 19.00 -11.38 -7.10
CA SER A 79 17.57 -11.26 -6.85
C SER A 79 17.24 -11.42 -5.37
N VAL A 80 16.11 -10.83 -4.98
CA VAL A 80 15.53 -10.97 -3.65
C VAL A 80 14.11 -11.50 -3.81
N LEU A 81 13.78 -12.58 -3.09
CA LEU A 81 12.40 -13.05 -3.02
C LEU A 81 11.62 -12.11 -2.12
N VAL A 82 10.69 -11.38 -2.70
CA VAL A 82 9.80 -10.46 -1.99
C VAL A 82 8.52 -11.20 -1.67
N THR A 83 8.05 -11.11 -0.43
CA THR A 83 6.73 -11.57 -0.01
C THR A 83 5.91 -10.36 0.39
N VAL A 84 4.71 -10.26 -0.17
CA VAL A 84 3.72 -9.22 0.12
C VAL A 84 2.59 -9.87 0.89
N THR A 85 2.29 -9.34 2.07
CA THR A 85 1.14 -9.76 2.89
C THR A 85 0.19 -8.58 3.05
N ILE A 86 -1.09 -8.80 2.80
CA ILE A 86 -2.14 -7.76 2.84
C ILE A 86 -3.08 -8.06 4.01
N ASP A 87 -3.34 -7.06 4.84
CA ASP A 87 -4.35 -7.18 5.90
C ASP A 87 -5.76 -7.26 5.29
N PRO A 88 -6.62 -8.20 5.73
CA PRO A 88 -7.95 -8.37 5.15
C PRO A 88 -8.97 -7.30 5.56
N VAL A 89 -8.66 -6.46 6.55
CA VAL A 89 -9.60 -5.47 7.12
C VAL A 89 -9.20 -4.05 6.77
N THR A 90 -7.91 -3.76 6.81
CA THR A 90 -7.31 -2.46 6.58
C THR A 90 -6.54 -2.44 5.27
N PHE A 91 -6.25 -1.25 4.75
CA PHE A 91 -5.35 -1.07 3.61
C PHE A 91 -3.87 -1.11 4.05
N THR A 92 -3.51 -2.10 4.87
CA THR A 92 -2.16 -2.32 5.37
C THR A 92 -1.48 -3.43 4.58
N VAL A 93 -0.22 -3.21 4.22
CA VAL A 93 0.58 -4.12 3.40
C VAL A 93 2.00 -4.22 3.95
N ASP A 94 2.42 -5.45 4.23
CA ASP A 94 3.77 -5.79 4.69
C ASP A 94 4.61 -6.35 3.53
N PHE A 95 5.80 -5.77 3.33
CA PHE A 95 6.79 -6.26 2.36
C PHE A 95 7.98 -6.88 3.09
N GLN A 96 8.22 -8.16 2.84
CA GLN A 96 9.34 -8.90 3.39
C GLN A 96 10.28 -9.40 2.29
N PRO A 97 11.58 -9.55 2.56
CA PRO A 97 12.24 -9.23 3.83
C PRO A 97 12.39 -7.71 4.05
N SER A 98 12.21 -7.26 5.30
CA SER A 98 12.51 -5.88 5.68
C SER A 98 13.98 -5.50 5.41
N GLY A 99 14.24 -4.24 5.08
CA GLY A 99 15.62 -3.73 4.94
C GLY A 99 16.21 -3.86 3.54
N VAL A 100 15.46 -4.34 2.56
CA VAL A 100 15.80 -4.20 1.13
C VAL A 100 15.74 -2.72 0.76
N TRP A 101 16.69 -2.26 -0.07
CA TRP A 101 16.77 -0.86 -0.50
C TRP A 101 16.57 -0.70 -2.01
N PHE A 102 15.93 0.42 -2.37
CA PHE A 102 15.74 0.83 -3.75
C PHE A 102 16.61 2.02 -4.13
N SER A 103 16.88 2.12 -5.43
CA SER A 103 17.69 3.16 -6.03
C SER A 103 17.01 4.53 -5.92
N ASN A 104 17.76 5.54 -5.50
CA ASN A 104 17.28 6.93 -5.52
C ASN A 104 17.01 7.45 -6.93
N GLY A 105 17.68 6.90 -7.95
CA GLY A 105 17.48 7.30 -9.35
C GLY A 105 16.34 6.55 -10.04
N ASN A 106 16.01 5.35 -9.56
CA ASN A 106 14.94 4.51 -10.10
C ASN A 106 14.18 3.85 -8.93
N PRO A 107 13.47 4.63 -8.10
CA PRO A 107 12.83 4.09 -6.91
C PRO A 107 11.67 3.16 -7.29
N ALA A 108 11.33 2.25 -6.38
CA ALA A 108 10.12 1.45 -6.53
C ALA A 108 8.88 2.35 -6.36
N ARG A 109 7.73 1.89 -6.85
CA ARG A 109 6.46 2.60 -6.74
C ARG A 109 5.40 1.68 -6.15
N LEU A 110 4.69 2.19 -5.16
CA LEU A 110 3.49 1.58 -4.61
C LEU A 110 2.27 2.42 -5.01
N THR A 111 1.26 1.75 -5.54
CA THR A 111 -0.08 2.30 -5.73
C THR A 111 -1.10 1.39 -5.06
N ILE A 112 -1.99 1.97 -4.26
CA ILE A 112 -3.12 1.29 -3.63
C ILE A 112 -4.40 1.95 -4.10
N TRP A 113 -5.35 1.16 -4.60
CA TRP A 113 -6.69 1.62 -5.00
C TRP A 113 -7.68 1.36 -3.87
N TYR A 114 -8.39 2.41 -3.47
CA TYR A 114 -9.28 2.40 -2.32
C TYR A 114 -10.76 2.59 -2.69
N GLU A 115 -11.15 2.24 -3.92
CA GLU A 115 -12.56 2.27 -4.36
C GLU A 115 -13.49 1.47 -3.45
N ASN A 116 -13.02 0.33 -2.92
CA ASN A 116 -13.77 -0.54 -2.01
C ASN A 116 -13.52 -0.24 -0.53
N ALA A 117 -13.00 0.94 -0.19
CA ALA A 117 -12.91 1.38 1.20
C ALA A 117 -14.29 1.69 1.79
N ASP A 118 -14.39 1.57 3.11
CA ASP A 118 -15.57 2.01 3.86
C ASP A 118 -15.76 3.52 3.63
N PRO A 119 -16.90 3.98 3.09
CA PRO A 119 -17.12 5.40 2.84
C PRO A 119 -17.35 6.21 4.12
N ASP A 120 -17.69 5.56 5.24
CA ASP A 120 -17.73 6.16 6.58
C ASP A 120 -16.31 6.13 7.17
N LEU A 121 -15.52 7.13 6.81
CA LEU A 121 -14.10 7.18 7.15
C LEU A 121 -13.94 7.44 8.64
N ASN A 122 -14.72 8.35 9.21
CA ASN A 122 -14.61 8.71 10.62
C ASN A 122 -15.29 7.69 11.56
N GLY A 123 -16.10 6.76 11.03
CA GLY A 123 -16.74 5.68 11.77
C GLY A 123 -17.92 6.12 12.62
N ASP A 124 -18.55 7.26 12.31
CA ASP A 124 -19.68 7.79 13.08
C ASP A 124 -21.05 7.23 12.66
N GLY A 125 -21.07 6.39 11.62
CA GLY A 125 -22.24 5.73 11.06
C GLY A 125 -22.94 6.54 9.96
N VAL A 126 -22.43 7.70 9.56
CA VAL A 126 -23.03 8.57 8.55
C VAL A 126 -21.97 9.00 7.54
N VAL A 127 -22.26 8.77 6.25
CA VAL A 127 -21.40 9.27 5.17
C VAL A 127 -21.79 10.71 4.84
N ASP A 128 -20.92 11.67 5.17
CA ASP A 128 -21.19 13.10 4.97
C ASP A 128 -19.99 13.92 4.47
N SER A 129 -20.05 15.24 4.61
CA SER A 129 -18.98 16.15 4.16
C SER A 129 -17.66 15.99 4.92
N VAL A 130 -17.69 15.47 6.15
CA VAL A 130 -16.50 15.15 6.93
C VAL A 130 -15.73 14.03 6.26
N ASP A 131 -16.39 12.96 5.83
CA ASP A 131 -15.73 11.87 5.07
C ASP A 131 -15.18 12.36 3.74
N GLN A 132 -15.91 13.25 3.06
CA GLN A 132 -15.43 13.85 1.82
C GLN A 132 -14.13 14.65 2.05
N LEU A 133 -14.01 15.35 3.17
CA LEU A 133 -12.80 16.08 3.55
C LEU A 133 -11.65 15.15 3.95
N LEU A 134 -11.94 14.07 4.69
CA LEU A 134 -10.94 13.05 5.05
C LEU A 134 -10.41 12.31 3.82
N ARG A 135 -11.27 12.04 2.84
CA ARG A 135 -10.89 11.40 1.58
C ARG A 135 -9.84 12.22 0.80
N GLN A 136 -9.87 13.55 0.90
CA GLN A 136 -8.85 14.42 0.30
C GLN A 136 -7.49 14.31 0.99
N GLN A 137 -7.46 13.89 2.26
CA GLN A 137 -6.28 13.82 3.11
C GLN A 137 -5.60 12.44 3.07
N ILE A 138 -6.17 11.47 2.35
CA ILE A 138 -5.61 10.12 2.22
C ILE A 138 -4.16 10.16 1.75
N ALA A 139 -3.29 9.50 2.51
CA ALA A 139 -1.87 9.34 2.22
C ALA A 139 -1.40 7.92 2.58
N LEU A 140 -0.27 7.52 2.00
CA LEU A 140 0.46 6.33 2.46
C LEU A 140 1.35 6.71 3.63
N TRP A 141 1.39 5.82 4.61
CA TRP A 141 2.26 5.89 5.79
C TRP A 141 3.13 4.65 5.80
N TYR A 142 4.31 4.74 6.40
CA TYR A 142 5.17 3.58 6.64
C TYR A 142 5.50 3.44 8.11
N HIS A 143 5.64 2.20 8.54
CA HIS A 143 6.07 1.88 9.90
C HIS A 143 7.59 2.00 9.96
N ALA A 144 8.11 3.04 10.61
CA ALA A 144 9.55 3.37 10.60
C ALA A 144 10.35 2.54 11.61
N ASP A 145 9.73 2.18 12.72
CA ASP A 145 10.23 1.26 13.75
C ASP A 145 9.04 0.47 14.32
N LYS A 146 9.20 -0.22 15.46
CA LYS A 146 8.10 -1.01 16.06
C LYS A 146 6.97 -0.18 16.67
N VAL A 147 7.09 1.15 16.72
CA VAL A 147 6.26 2.02 17.57
C VAL A 147 5.62 3.18 16.78
N TYR A 148 6.24 3.67 15.70
CA TYR A 148 5.79 4.89 15.04
C TYR A 148 5.56 4.75 13.53
N TRP A 149 4.40 5.27 13.10
CA TRP A 149 4.03 5.48 11.70
C TRP A 149 4.42 6.87 11.24
N VAL A 150 4.97 6.98 10.02
CA VAL A 150 5.41 8.25 9.43
C VAL A 150 4.73 8.45 8.07
N PRO A 151 4.20 9.65 7.76
CA PRO A 151 3.55 9.90 6.49
C PRO A 151 4.57 9.97 5.36
N LEU A 152 4.20 9.44 4.19
CA LEU A 152 4.94 9.56 2.95
C LEU A 152 4.34 10.67 2.09
N SER A 153 5.21 11.34 1.32
CA SER A 153 4.76 12.22 0.24
C SER A 153 4.00 11.38 -0.80
N SER A 154 2.67 11.50 -0.79
CA SER A 154 1.76 10.67 -1.57
C SER A 154 0.98 11.49 -2.58
N ALA A 155 0.75 10.93 -3.76
CA ALA A 155 -0.18 11.47 -4.74
C ALA A 155 -1.52 10.74 -4.58
N ASN A 156 -2.50 11.45 -4.02
CA ASN A 156 -3.87 10.98 -3.85
C ASN A 156 -4.74 11.42 -5.05
N ASP A 157 -5.50 10.51 -5.63
CA ASP A 157 -6.51 10.78 -6.65
C ASP A 157 -7.88 10.28 -6.16
N PRO A 158 -8.71 11.19 -5.59
CA PRO A 158 -10.06 10.84 -5.15
C PRO A 158 -11.05 10.56 -6.29
N THR A 159 -10.74 10.95 -7.53
CA THR A 159 -11.61 10.76 -8.71
C THR A 159 -11.45 9.39 -9.34
N LEU A 160 -10.23 8.84 -9.25
CA LEU A 160 -9.90 7.44 -9.51
C LEU A 160 -9.27 6.87 -8.24
N PRO A 161 -10.10 6.50 -7.23
CA PRO A 161 -9.72 6.32 -5.83
C PRO A 161 -8.44 5.51 -5.64
N SER A 162 -7.32 6.23 -5.59
CA SER A 162 -5.99 5.64 -5.50
C SER A 162 -5.01 6.59 -4.83
N VAL A 163 -4.04 6.00 -4.15
CA VAL A 163 -2.94 6.72 -3.53
C VAL A 163 -1.64 6.05 -3.94
N SER A 164 -0.65 6.86 -4.32
CA SER A 164 0.63 6.34 -4.79
C SER A 164 1.81 7.11 -4.22
N THR A 165 2.94 6.41 -4.06
CA THR A 165 4.20 7.01 -3.62
C THR A 165 5.38 6.23 -4.18
N VAL A 166 6.57 6.83 -4.09
CA VAL A 166 7.83 6.15 -4.38
C VAL A 166 8.41 5.58 -3.09
N LEU A 167 8.98 4.39 -3.16
CA LEU A 167 9.55 3.68 -2.02
C LEU A 167 11.05 3.51 -2.20
N TYR A 168 11.79 3.72 -1.11
CA TYR A 168 13.26 3.62 -1.06
C TYR A 168 13.75 2.43 -0.26
N HIS A 169 12.86 1.76 0.47
CA HIS A 169 13.14 0.52 1.17
C HIS A 169 11.85 -0.31 1.27
N PHE A 170 11.95 -1.55 1.73
CA PHE A 170 10.78 -2.29 2.22
C PHE A 170 10.47 -1.96 3.68
N SER A 171 9.18 -1.94 3.98
CA SER A 171 8.61 -1.87 5.32
C SER A 171 7.15 -2.36 5.28
N GLU A 172 6.45 -2.17 6.38
CA GLU A 172 5.01 -2.16 6.45
C GLU A 172 4.47 -0.77 6.03
N TYR A 173 3.42 -0.75 5.21
CA TYR A 173 2.75 0.44 4.72
C TYR A 173 1.26 0.39 5.00
N ALA A 174 0.65 1.53 5.29
CA ALA A 174 -0.79 1.64 5.49
C ALA A 174 -1.35 2.88 4.79
N VAL A 175 -2.61 2.84 4.40
CA VAL A 175 -3.35 4.01 3.94
C VAL A 175 -4.07 4.64 5.14
N SER A 176 -3.92 5.94 5.34
CA SER A 176 -4.57 6.72 6.41
C SER A 176 -5.03 8.08 5.90
N TYR A 177 -6.01 8.66 6.57
CA TYR A 177 -6.42 10.07 6.46
C TYR A 177 -6.03 10.87 7.71
#